data_AF-A0A6G0UGY6-F1
#
_entry.id   AF-A0A6G0UGY6-F1
#
_cell.length_a   1.000
_cell.length_b   1.000
_cell.length_c   1.000
_cell.angle_alpha   90.00
_cell.angle_beta   90.00
_cell.angle_gamma   90.00
#
_symmetry.space_group_name_H-M   'P 1'
#
loop_
_entity.id
_entity.type
_entity.pdbx_description
1 polymer ?
#
loop_
_entity_poly.entity_id
_entity_poly.type
_entity_poly.pdbx_seq_one_letter_code
_entity_poly.pdbx_strand_id
1 'polypeptide(L)'
;MYSLVGASLSDMRDFEQLMEIYPINVARNIARKGSKTPLFISGDIEQFYVQGFESRIYQLAKKVLLEEKRETVLVHRRFEMNDSFPTPNNKYELKKLFYEKKVVEFHRFYYAVGHRIRNLAKWLKAPEDNKKTSIVDEILYRNKNWEPQFVGDERVPFHDERFPYRYKTNAQLAVYCKKEVVETDPLYESWKEFTDLQGNQSVDFNKDFPLDDRLYSNLKKCGHFEIPGSRMTDNIQPSDLKIYAEIGHLLTFCRVDLILPRNPNETLELHEAVQYFKKNCLQSTQTKTKNPTLPKILDYLGADLQVVESNVQHKNLQAWTRHIIHLIERIEGYQDKWKLIVIGPGLFDLKPGIHTHHLAHSVLQSIQLINYKLPEKTIVVVIRNSKQTFWKPLSQNFAFCEKVHNFWTTHEGKSEEVWNVLEERLKKNYCTEVFCVHVMPFLEEAKPIKTGRTLDVSPMSPDCIHFSSRGLSLLHVHLWNWFVQPAKQVPWVPLVRPLYCPRPGCPYFVTKTNTYFCPQTKRIDPQEESKDLTDFLILSMLLTTIVLYALLLVYMACA
;
A
#
# COMPACT_ATOMS: atom_id res chain seq x y z
N MET A 1 -40.54 -14.58 -49.37
CA MET A 1 -41.60 -15.61 -49.40
C MET A 1 -41.15 -16.72 -50.35
N TYR A 2 -40.48 -17.75 -49.82
CA TYR A 2 -40.41 -19.08 -50.43
C TYR A 2 -40.96 -20.03 -49.38
N SER A 3 -42.04 -20.70 -49.73
CA SER A 3 -42.69 -21.76 -48.96
C SER A 3 -41.79 -22.99 -48.96
N LEU A 4 -41.48 -23.54 -47.79
CA LEU A 4 -40.98 -24.91 -47.64
C LEU A 4 -41.95 -25.66 -46.72
N VAL A 5 -43.05 -26.09 -47.32
CA VAL A 5 -43.88 -27.17 -46.82
C VAL A 5 -43.23 -28.48 -47.29
N GLY A 6 -42.80 -29.31 -46.35
CA GLY A 6 -42.40 -30.70 -46.59
C GLY A 6 -40.90 -30.92 -46.81
N ALA A 7 -40.13 -31.07 -45.73
CA ALA A 7 -38.79 -31.63 -45.78
C ALA A 7 -38.71 -32.79 -44.77
N SER A 8 -38.22 -33.95 -45.23
CA SER A 8 -38.07 -35.15 -44.41
C SER A 8 -36.77 -35.09 -43.59
N LEU A 9 -36.61 -35.99 -42.61
CA LEU A 9 -35.40 -36.07 -41.77
C LEU A 9 -34.08 -36.30 -42.54
N SER A 10 -34.12 -36.69 -43.82
CA SER A 10 -32.92 -36.76 -44.68
C SER A 10 -32.53 -35.40 -45.26
N ASP A 11 -33.49 -34.50 -45.49
CA ASP A 11 -33.22 -33.16 -46.04
C ASP A 11 -32.53 -32.23 -45.03
N MET A 12 -32.64 -32.53 -43.73
CA MET A 12 -31.95 -31.77 -42.68
C MET A 12 -30.42 -31.96 -42.68
N ARG A 13 -29.90 -33.11 -43.15
CA ARG A 13 -28.44 -33.36 -43.21
C ARG A 13 -27.77 -32.59 -44.35
N ASP A 14 -28.43 -32.46 -45.49
CA ASP A 14 -27.96 -31.63 -46.60
C ASP A 14 -28.09 -30.14 -46.28
N PHE A 15 -29.10 -29.75 -45.49
CA PHE A 15 -29.25 -28.37 -45.01
C PHE A 15 -28.15 -27.97 -44.01
N GLU A 16 -27.72 -28.87 -43.13
CA GLU A 16 -26.57 -28.63 -42.23
C GLU A 16 -25.26 -28.45 -43.01
N GLN A 17 -25.00 -29.27 -44.05
CA GLN A 17 -23.83 -29.09 -44.93
C GLN A 17 -23.87 -27.80 -45.74
N LEU A 18 -25.04 -27.39 -46.25
CA LEU A 18 -25.22 -26.12 -46.96
C LEU A 18 -25.01 -24.90 -46.03
N MET A 19 -25.38 -25.02 -44.75
CA MET A 19 -25.21 -23.96 -43.76
C MET A 19 -23.75 -23.78 -43.31
N GLU A 20 -22.92 -24.83 -43.31
CA GLU A 20 -21.47 -24.72 -43.06
C GLU A 20 -20.74 -23.92 -44.16
N ILE A 21 -21.28 -23.90 -45.39
CA ILE A 21 -20.63 -23.29 -46.58
C ILE A 21 -21.13 -21.85 -46.84
N TYR A 22 -22.11 -21.33 -46.10
CA TYR A 22 -22.68 -20.00 -46.37
C TYR A 22 -21.64 -18.87 -46.15
N PRO A 23 -21.16 -18.19 -47.21
CA PRO A 23 -19.97 -17.33 -47.15
C PRO A 23 -20.33 -15.91 -46.68
N ILE A 24 -21.01 -15.79 -45.54
CA ILE A 24 -21.54 -14.52 -45.02
C ILE A 24 -20.47 -13.42 -44.91
N ASN A 25 -19.26 -13.78 -44.47
CA ASN A 25 -18.16 -12.82 -44.30
C ASN A 25 -17.60 -12.35 -45.65
N VAL A 26 -17.54 -13.24 -46.65
CA VAL A 26 -17.18 -12.88 -48.03
C VAL A 26 -18.20 -11.89 -48.59
N ALA A 27 -19.49 -12.18 -48.43
CA ALA A 27 -20.56 -11.29 -48.89
C ALA A 27 -20.50 -9.91 -48.20
N ARG A 28 -20.27 -9.87 -46.88
CA ARG A 28 -20.06 -8.63 -46.11
C ARG A 28 -18.85 -7.86 -46.61
N ASN A 29 -17.72 -8.52 -46.88
CA ASN A 29 -16.52 -7.88 -47.39
C ASN A 29 -16.71 -7.31 -48.80
N ILE A 30 -17.40 -8.05 -49.69
CA ILE A 30 -17.76 -7.56 -51.03
C ILE A 30 -18.66 -6.33 -50.94
N ALA A 31 -19.70 -6.37 -50.10
CA ALA A 31 -20.59 -5.23 -49.87
C ALA A 31 -19.83 -4.02 -49.33
N ARG A 32 -18.90 -4.23 -48.40
CA ARG A 32 -18.03 -3.16 -47.86
C ARG A 32 -17.09 -2.58 -48.91
N LYS A 33 -16.45 -3.42 -49.73
CA LYS A 33 -15.58 -2.99 -50.84
C LYS A 33 -16.35 -2.18 -51.89
N GLY A 34 -17.63 -2.48 -52.11
CA GLY A 34 -18.52 -1.73 -53.00
C GLY A 34 -19.12 -0.45 -52.40
N SER A 35 -18.87 -0.16 -51.12
CA SER A 35 -19.43 1.03 -50.46
C SER A 35 -18.83 2.32 -51.03
N LYS A 36 -19.69 3.32 -51.27
CA LYS A 36 -19.28 4.67 -51.73
C LYS A 36 -18.90 5.61 -50.59
N THR A 37 -18.96 5.14 -49.35
CA THR A 37 -18.67 5.90 -48.13
C THR A 37 -17.76 5.07 -47.22
N PRO A 38 -16.83 5.72 -46.48
CA PRO A 38 -15.99 5.02 -45.51
C PRO A 38 -16.81 4.47 -44.32
N LEU A 39 -18.04 4.96 -44.12
CA LEU A 39 -18.94 4.47 -43.08
C LEU A 39 -19.73 3.25 -43.56
N PHE A 40 -19.91 2.27 -42.68
CA PHE A 40 -20.74 1.11 -42.96
C PHE A 40 -21.54 0.67 -41.73
N ILE A 41 -22.65 -0.03 -41.97
CA ILE A 41 -23.47 -0.65 -40.93
C ILE A 41 -23.22 -2.15 -40.96
N SER A 42 -22.76 -2.71 -39.85
CA SER A 42 -22.59 -4.15 -39.68
C SER A 42 -23.93 -4.77 -39.28
N GLY A 43 -24.71 -5.19 -40.29
CA GLY A 43 -26.06 -5.75 -40.15
C GLY A 43 -26.19 -7.21 -40.59
N ASP A 44 -27.32 -7.82 -40.23
CA ASP A 44 -27.79 -9.09 -40.80
C ASP A 44 -28.77 -8.78 -41.95
N ILE A 45 -28.83 -9.63 -42.97
CA ILE A 45 -29.66 -9.40 -44.17
C ILE A 45 -31.17 -9.33 -43.86
N GLU A 46 -31.60 -9.95 -42.76
CA GLU A 46 -32.99 -10.00 -42.30
C GLU A 46 -33.38 -8.81 -41.40
N GLN A 47 -32.47 -7.85 -41.21
CA GLN A 47 -32.71 -6.73 -40.32
C GLN A 47 -33.41 -5.56 -41.00
N PHE A 48 -34.57 -5.21 -40.44
CA PHE A 48 -35.28 -4.00 -40.81
C PHE A 48 -34.84 -2.82 -39.94
N TYR A 49 -34.52 -1.70 -40.59
CA TYR A 49 -34.26 -0.44 -39.91
C TYR A 49 -35.49 0.45 -39.95
N VAL A 50 -35.71 1.23 -38.89
CA VAL A 50 -36.77 2.25 -38.85
C VAL A 50 -36.55 3.28 -39.95
N GLN A 51 -37.64 3.85 -40.48
CA GLN A 51 -37.56 4.77 -41.61
C GLN A 51 -36.62 5.97 -41.31
N GLY A 52 -35.64 6.15 -42.20
CA GLY A 52 -34.65 7.22 -42.10
C GLY A 52 -33.49 6.95 -41.13
N PHE A 53 -33.34 5.73 -40.62
CA PHE A 53 -32.24 5.35 -39.73
C PHE A 53 -30.86 5.78 -40.25
N GLU A 54 -30.56 5.51 -41.53
CA GLU A 54 -29.27 5.82 -42.15
C GLU A 54 -28.97 7.31 -42.11
N SER A 55 -29.95 8.14 -42.50
CA SER A 55 -29.81 9.60 -42.50
C SER A 55 -29.58 10.16 -41.10
N ARG A 56 -30.25 9.59 -40.09
CA ARG A 56 -30.14 10.02 -38.69
C ARG A 56 -28.79 9.61 -38.09
N ILE A 57 -28.33 8.38 -38.31
CA ILE A 57 -27.07 7.89 -37.73
C ILE A 57 -25.86 8.47 -38.46
N TYR A 58 -25.97 8.75 -39.76
CA TYR A 58 -24.89 9.32 -40.57
C TYR A 58 -24.32 10.61 -39.97
N GLN A 59 -25.17 11.52 -39.51
CA GLN A 59 -24.71 12.79 -38.92
C GLN A 59 -23.86 12.56 -37.66
N LEU A 60 -24.25 11.61 -36.82
CA LEU A 60 -23.49 11.25 -35.62
C LEU A 60 -22.20 10.49 -35.99
N ALA A 61 -22.29 9.54 -36.92
CA ALA A 61 -21.16 8.73 -37.37
C ALA A 61 -20.09 9.58 -38.07
N LYS A 62 -20.49 10.49 -38.94
CA LYS A 62 -19.59 11.45 -39.59
C LYS A 62 -18.82 12.26 -38.54
N LYS A 63 -19.54 12.84 -37.56
CA LYS A 63 -18.93 13.61 -36.49
C LYS A 63 -17.96 12.78 -35.64
N VAL A 64 -18.42 11.65 -35.11
CA VAL A 64 -17.65 10.88 -34.11
C VAL A 64 -16.52 10.06 -34.74
N LEU A 65 -16.77 9.44 -35.89
CA LEU A 65 -15.84 8.49 -36.52
C LEU A 65 -14.94 9.16 -37.57
N LEU A 66 -15.44 10.11 -38.36
CA LEU A 66 -14.65 10.72 -39.43
C LEU A 66 -14.01 12.05 -39.02
N GLU A 67 -14.77 12.95 -38.39
CA GLU A 67 -14.30 14.29 -38.01
C GLU A 67 -13.47 14.25 -36.71
N GLU A 68 -14.01 13.66 -35.63
CA GLU A 68 -13.33 13.50 -34.35
C GLU A 68 -12.36 12.31 -34.31
N LYS A 69 -12.46 11.39 -35.29
CA LYS A 69 -11.64 10.17 -35.41
C LYS A 69 -11.57 9.33 -34.12
N ARG A 70 -12.63 9.30 -33.31
CA ARG A 70 -12.63 8.49 -32.08
C ARG A 70 -12.41 7.02 -32.41
N GLU A 71 -11.60 6.34 -31.59
CA GLU A 71 -11.38 4.88 -31.65
C GLU A 71 -12.58 4.15 -31.02
N THR A 72 -13.73 4.22 -31.69
CA THR A 72 -15.00 3.66 -31.19
C THR A 72 -15.87 3.20 -32.36
N VAL A 73 -16.94 2.47 -32.05
CA VAL A 73 -18.02 2.14 -32.99
C VAL A 73 -19.35 2.52 -32.38
N LEU A 74 -20.35 2.84 -33.22
CA LEU A 74 -21.68 3.23 -32.75
C LEU A 74 -22.61 2.02 -32.71
N VAL A 75 -22.88 1.51 -31.51
CA VAL A 75 -23.77 0.36 -31.30
C VAL A 75 -25.24 0.78 -31.31
N HIS A 76 -26.09 0.01 -31.99
CA HIS A 76 -27.54 0.21 -32.01
C HIS A 76 -28.29 -1.01 -31.48
N ARG A 77 -29.50 -0.79 -30.94
CA ARG A 77 -30.33 -1.87 -30.37
C ARG A 77 -31.09 -2.60 -31.45
N ARG A 78 -31.28 -3.90 -31.24
CA ARG A 78 -32.09 -4.79 -32.06
C ARG A 78 -33.17 -5.44 -31.21
N PHE A 79 -34.30 -5.72 -31.84
CA PHE A 79 -35.45 -6.33 -31.21
C PHE A 79 -36.03 -7.41 -32.11
N GLU A 80 -36.65 -8.42 -31.51
CA GLU A 80 -37.34 -9.51 -32.19
C GLU A 80 -38.82 -9.48 -31.81
N MET A 81 -39.66 -9.85 -32.78
CA MET A 81 -41.10 -9.98 -32.61
C MET A 81 -41.64 -11.10 -33.46
N ASN A 82 -42.86 -11.53 -33.13
CA ASN A 82 -43.60 -12.47 -33.97
C ASN A 82 -44.15 -11.73 -35.20
N ASP A 83 -44.07 -12.37 -36.38
CA ASP A 83 -44.54 -11.87 -37.68
C ASP A 83 -46.05 -11.52 -37.70
N SER A 84 -46.80 -11.95 -36.69
CA SER A 84 -48.22 -11.63 -36.51
C SER A 84 -48.49 -10.17 -36.13
N PHE A 85 -47.46 -9.38 -35.81
CA PHE A 85 -47.59 -7.97 -35.43
C PHE A 85 -46.94 -7.03 -36.46
N PRO A 86 -47.53 -5.84 -36.70
CA PRO A 86 -46.91 -4.85 -37.58
C PRO A 86 -45.58 -4.36 -37.02
N THR A 87 -44.58 -4.23 -37.89
CA THR A 87 -43.26 -3.69 -37.54
C THR A 87 -43.40 -2.23 -37.06
N PRO A 88 -42.83 -1.86 -35.90
CA PRO A 88 -42.91 -0.51 -35.37
C PRO A 88 -42.11 0.46 -36.24
N ASN A 89 -42.70 1.59 -36.57
CA ASN A 89 -42.06 2.61 -37.42
C ASN A 89 -41.20 3.61 -36.63
N ASN A 90 -41.39 3.66 -35.32
CA ASN A 90 -40.71 4.60 -34.43
C ASN A 90 -40.53 3.98 -33.03
N LYS A 91 -39.73 4.65 -32.19
CA LYS A 91 -39.41 4.18 -30.84
C LYS A 91 -40.62 4.21 -29.91
N TYR A 92 -41.60 5.08 -30.16
CA TYR A 92 -42.82 5.15 -29.37
C TYR A 92 -43.66 3.86 -29.53
N GLU A 93 -43.90 3.42 -30.77
CA GLU A 93 -44.58 2.16 -31.08
C GLU A 93 -43.80 0.96 -30.55
N LEU A 94 -42.48 0.94 -30.76
CA LEU A 94 -41.60 -0.10 -30.25
C LEU A 94 -41.70 -0.22 -28.71
N LYS A 95 -41.68 0.92 -28.00
CA LYS A 95 -41.80 0.98 -26.54
C LYS A 95 -43.15 0.45 -26.07
N LYS A 96 -44.24 0.80 -26.76
CA LYS A 96 -45.59 0.27 -26.46
C LYS A 96 -45.61 -1.26 -26.59
N LEU A 97 -45.16 -1.79 -27.73
CA LEU A 97 -45.12 -3.22 -27.98
C LEU A 97 -44.18 -3.98 -27.02
N PHE A 98 -43.08 -3.35 -26.61
CA PHE A 98 -42.16 -3.90 -25.62
C PHE A 98 -42.82 -4.06 -24.24
N TYR A 99 -43.60 -3.07 -23.77
CA TYR A 99 -44.33 -3.17 -22.51
C TYR A 99 -45.51 -4.14 -22.56
N GLU A 100 -46.13 -4.29 -23.73
CA GLU A 100 -47.13 -5.34 -24.00
C GLU A 100 -46.52 -6.75 -24.13
N LYS A 101 -45.19 -6.88 -23.98
CA LYS A 101 -44.43 -8.14 -24.12
C LYS A 101 -44.54 -8.79 -25.51
N LYS A 102 -44.88 -8.01 -26.54
CA LYS A 102 -44.95 -8.45 -27.94
C LYS A 102 -43.61 -8.36 -28.67
N VAL A 103 -42.69 -7.58 -28.11
CA VAL A 103 -41.34 -7.35 -28.64
C VAL A 103 -40.32 -7.58 -27.53
N VAL A 104 -39.21 -8.23 -27.86
CA VAL A 104 -38.09 -8.47 -26.93
C VAL A 104 -36.78 -8.00 -27.53
N GLU A 105 -35.78 -7.73 -26.68
CA GLU A 105 -34.42 -7.51 -27.19
C GLU A 105 -33.94 -8.75 -27.96
N PHE A 106 -33.19 -8.54 -29.04
CA PHE A 106 -32.67 -9.60 -29.89
C PHE A 106 -31.92 -10.67 -29.08
N HIS A 107 -32.21 -11.95 -29.35
CA HIS A 107 -31.65 -13.10 -28.66
C HIS A 107 -31.87 -13.10 -27.13
N ARG A 108 -32.88 -12.38 -26.61
CA ARG A 108 -33.18 -12.34 -25.16
C ARG A 108 -33.32 -13.73 -24.53
N PHE A 109 -33.91 -14.69 -25.25
CA PHE A 109 -34.17 -16.04 -24.74
C PHE A 109 -33.12 -17.09 -25.15
N TYR A 110 -32.35 -16.82 -26.20
CA TYR A 110 -31.37 -17.78 -26.75
C TYR A 110 -29.93 -17.45 -26.37
N TYR A 111 -29.52 -16.18 -26.47
CA TYR A 111 -28.13 -15.77 -26.25
C TYR A 111 -27.99 -14.34 -25.75
N ALA A 112 -28.66 -14.03 -24.65
CA ALA A 112 -28.65 -12.68 -24.07
C ALA A 112 -27.23 -12.18 -23.71
N VAL A 113 -26.34 -13.09 -23.30
CA VAL A 113 -24.94 -12.75 -22.95
C VAL A 113 -24.20 -12.12 -24.12
N GLY A 114 -24.50 -12.55 -25.36
CA GLY A 114 -23.83 -12.03 -26.55
C GLY A 114 -24.45 -10.78 -27.14
N HIS A 115 -25.73 -10.49 -26.90
CA HIS A 115 -26.40 -9.38 -27.61
C HIS A 115 -27.03 -8.32 -26.71
N ARG A 116 -27.11 -8.55 -25.39
CA ARG A 116 -27.68 -7.57 -24.45
C ARG A 116 -26.85 -6.28 -24.46
N ILE A 117 -27.53 -5.14 -24.55
CA ILE A 117 -26.93 -3.82 -24.39
C ILE A 117 -27.46 -3.24 -23.07
N ARG A 118 -26.58 -2.89 -22.14
CA ARG A 118 -26.96 -2.33 -20.82
C ARG A 118 -27.77 -1.04 -20.96
N ASN A 119 -28.44 -0.61 -19.88
CA ASN A 119 -29.21 0.65 -19.85
C ASN A 119 -30.43 0.71 -20.79
N LEU A 120 -31.11 -0.42 -21.02
CA LEU A 120 -32.35 -0.46 -21.83
C LEU A 120 -33.43 0.49 -21.29
N ALA A 121 -33.67 0.50 -19.97
CA ALA A 121 -34.68 1.37 -19.36
C ALA A 121 -34.37 2.86 -19.58
N LYS A 122 -33.08 3.25 -19.47
CA LYS A 122 -32.63 4.61 -19.77
C LYS A 122 -32.85 4.93 -21.25
N TRP A 123 -32.51 4.00 -22.14
CA TRP A 123 -32.73 4.15 -23.58
C TRP A 123 -34.21 4.30 -23.91
N LEU A 124 -35.12 3.47 -23.40
CA LEU A 124 -36.58 3.58 -23.62
C LEU A 124 -37.20 4.87 -23.07
N LYS A 125 -36.58 5.49 -22.05
CA LYS A 125 -37.01 6.77 -21.49
C LYS A 125 -36.53 7.98 -22.29
N ALA A 126 -35.39 7.88 -22.97
CA ALA A 126 -34.86 8.99 -23.77
C ALA A 126 -35.82 9.35 -24.92
N PRO A 127 -36.10 10.64 -25.17
CA PRO A 127 -36.97 11.05 -26.27
C PRO A 127 -36.37 10.65 -27.63
N GLU A 128 -37.24 10.39 -28.60
CA GLU A 128 -36.84 10.20 -29.99
C GLU A 128 -36.83 11.57 -30.70
N ASP A 129 -35.74 11.85 -31.41
CA ASP A 129 -35.60 13.04 -32.24
C ASP A 129 -35.30 12.58 -33.68
N ASN A 130 -36.17 12.96 -34.61
CA ASN A 130 -36.06 12.57 -36.02
C ASN A 130 -34.97 13.36 -36.78
N LYS A 131 -34.45 14.45 -36.19
CA LYS A 131 -33.42 15.32 -36.78
C LYS A 131 -32.04 15.09 -36.18
N LYS A 132 -31.95 14.65 -34.91
CA LYS A 132 -30.68 14.50 -34.19
C LYS A 132 -30.56 13.16 -33.48
N THR A 133 -29.47 12.45 -33.75
CA THR A 133 -29.10 11.23 -33.02
C THR A 133 -28.19 11.56 -31.84
N SER A 134 -28.41 10.91 -30.70
CA SER A 134 -27.62 11.12 -29.48
C SER A 134 -27.07 9.81 -28.91
N ILE A 135 -25.95 9.91 -28.20
CA ILE A 135 -25.32 8.79 -27.48
C ILE A 135 -25.97 8.68 -26.10
N VAL A 136 -26.61 7.54 -25.81
CA VAL A 136 -27.29 7.30 -24.53
C VAL A 136 -26.32 6.77 -23.46
N ASP A 137 -25.28 6.07 -23.89
CA ASP A 137 -24.28 5.43 -23.03
C ASP A 137 -23.00 5.15 -23.84
N GLU A 138 -21.86 5.18 -23.17
CA GLU A 138 -20.56 4.76 -23.72
C GLU A 138 -20.14 3.47 -23.02
N ILE A 139 -19.90 2.41 -23.79
CA ILE A 139 -19.66 1.06 -23.26
C ILE A 139 -18.23 0.65 -23.64
N LEU A 140 -17.40 0.38 -22.63
CA LEU A 140 -16.11 -0.26 -22.84
C LEU A 140 -16.31 -1.71 -23.30
N TYR A 141 -15.71 -2.08 -24.42
CA TYR A 141 -15.79 -3.44 -24.97
C TYR A 141 -14.92 -4.40 -24.15
N ARG A 142 -15.53 -5.15 -23.23
CA ARG A 142 -14.80 -6.08 -22.31
C ARG A 142 -15.13 -7.56 -22.54
N ASN A 143 -16.30 -7.87 -23.10
CA ASN A 143 -16.79 -9.24 -23.21
C ASN A 143 -16.56 -9.78 -24.63
N LYS A 144 -15.65 -10.75 -24.80
CA LYS A 144 -15.36 -11.39 -26.11
C LYS A 144 -16.54 -12.11 -26.75
N ASN A 145 -17.54 -12.46 -25.95
CA ASN A 145 -18.77 -13.09 -26.43
C ASN A 145 -19.82 -12.05 -26.82
N TRP A 146 -19.60 -10.75 -26.56
CA TRP A 146 -20.52 -9.69 -26.90
C TRP A 146 -20.39 -9.33 -28.39
N GLU A 147 -21.43 -9.62 -29.16
CA GLU A 147 -21.53 -9.41 -30.59
C GLU A 147 -22.64 -8.39 -30.90
N PRO A 148 -22.45 -7.10 -30.53
CA PRO A 148 -23.38 -6.07 -30.93
C PRO A 148 -23.27 -5.83 -32.44
N GLN A 149 -24.36 -5.38 -33.05
CA GLN A 149 -24.27 -4.72 -34.34
C GLN A 149 -23.93 -3.25 -34.16
N PHE A 150 -23.17 -2.72 -35.11
CA PHE A 150 -22.58 -1.40 -34.98
C PHE A 150 -22.47 -0.68 -36.32
N VAL A 151 -22.32 0.64 -36.25
CA VAL A 151 -21.85 1.48 -37.35
C VAL A 151 -20.38 1.79 -37.11
N GLY A 152 -19.55 1.52 -38.13
CA GLY A 152 -18.10 1.71 -38.09
C GLY A 152 -17.60 2.45 -39.32
N ASP A 153 -16.30 2.69 -39.37
CA ASP A 153 -15.60 3.24 -40.54
C ASP A 153 -14.52 2.27 -41.06
N GLU A 154 -13.80 2.68 -42.10
CA GLU A 154 -12.75 1.90 -42.76
C GLU A 154 -11.61 1.40 -41.84
N ARG A 155 -11.47 1.95 -40.63
CA ARG A 155 -10.47 1.47 -39.65
C ARG A 155 -10.85 0.12 -39.05
N VAL A 156 -12.12 -0.26 -39.10
CA VAL A 156 -12.56 -1.61 -38.71
C VAL A 156 -12.07 -2.59 -39.76
N PRO A 157 -11.33 -3.66 -39.41
CA PRO A 157 -10.82 -4.60 -40.40
C PRO A 157 -11.93 -5.36 -41.12
N PHE A 158 -11.61 -5.93 -42.28
CA PHE A 158 -12.51 -6.83 -43.00
C PHE A 158 -12.82 -8.08 -42.17
N HIS A 159 -13.98 -8.68 -42.43
CA HIS A 159 -14.35 -9.92 -41.76
C HIS A 159 -13.44 -11.06 -42.21
N ASP A 160 -13.00 -11.93 -41.28
CA ASP A 160 -12.23 -13.12 -41.64
C ASP A 160 -13.12 -14.10 -42.43
N GLU A 161 -12.81 -14.27 -43.72
CA GLU A 161 -13.56 -15.09 -44.67
C GLU A 161 -13.46 -16.59 -44.39
N ARG A 162 -12.55 -17.01 -43.50
CA ARG A 162 -12.37 -18.43 -43.10
C ARG A 162 -13.37 -18.89 -42.03
N PHE A 163 -14.11 -17.97 -41.41
CA PHE A 163 -15.09 -18.32 -40.37
C PHE A 163 -16.37 -18.91 -40.97
N PRO A 164 -16.76 -20.15 -40.60
CA PRO A 164 -17.98 -20.76 -41.08
C PRO A 164 -19.22 -20.15 -40.39
N TYR A 165 -20.30 -20.01 -41.14
CA TYR A 165 -21.62 -19.67 -40.60
C TYR A 165 -22.17 -20.84 -39.77
N ARG A 166 -22.85 -20.69 -38.63
CA ARG A 166 -23.27 -19.49 -37.85
C ARG A 166 -22.32 -19.09 -36.71
N TYR A 167 -21.12 -19.64 -36.64
CA TYR A 167 -20.27 -19.45 -35.47
C TYR A 167 -19.58 -18.07 -35.46
N LYS A 168 -19.92 -17.24 -34.47
CA LYS A 168 -19.15 -16.05 -34.06
C LYS A 168 -18.90 -15.01 -35.16
N THR A 169 -19.90 -14.77 -36.01
CA THR A 169 -19.72 -14.03 -37.26
C THR A 169 -19.25 -12.57 -37.07
N ASN A 170 -19.67 -11.90 -35.99
CA ASN A 170 -19.17 -10.56 -35.63
C ASN A 170 -18.18 -10.59 -34.46
N ALA A 171 -18.14 -11.66 -33.65
CA ALA A 171 -17.13 -11.80 -32.59
C ALA A 171 -15.70 -11.87 -33.11
N GLN A 172 -15.44 -12.24 -34.37
CA GLN A 172 -14.07 -12.16 -34.90
C GLN A 172 -13.57 -10.70 -35.04
N LEU A 173 -14.48 -9.74 -35.29
CA LEU A 173 -14.12 -8.31 -35.27
C LEU A 173 -13.86 -7.79 -33.85
N ALA A 174 -14.38 -8.46 -32.83
CA ALA A 174 -14.18 -8.11 -31.42
C ALA A 174 -12.71 -8.06 -31.03
N VAL A 175 -11.89 -8.94 -31.59
CA VAL A 175 -10.45 -9.03 -31.30
C VAL A 175 -9.74 -7.72 -31.67
N TYR A 176 -10.22 -7.04 -32.70
CA TYR A 176 -9.67 -5.78 -33.21
C TYR A 176 -10.28 -4.55 -32.55
N CYS A 177 -11.50 -4.65 -32.01
CA CYS A 177 -12.11 -3.62 -31.17
C CYS A 177 -11.58 -3.61 -29.72
N LYS A 178 -10.72 -4.58 -29.36
CA LYS A 178 -9.94 -4.51 -28.13
C LYS A 178 -8.80 -3.51 -28.32
N LYS A 179 -8.92 -2.32 -27.71
CA LYS A 179 -7.74 -1.79 -27.00
C LYS A 179 -7.33 -2.90 -26.05
N GLU A 180 -6.05 -3.28 -26.03
CA GLU A 180 -5.51 -4.21 -25.03
C GLU A 180 -5.84 -3.67 -23.62
N VAL A 181 -7.00 -4.06 -23.12
CA VAL A 181 -7.28 -4.09 -21.70
C VAL A 181 -6.92 -5.51 -21.34
N VAL A 182 -5.64 -5.71 -21.02
CA VAL A 182 -5.21 -6.83 -20.19
C VAL A 182 -6.26 -6.92 -19.08
N GLU A 183 -6.88 -8.07 -18.89
CA GLU A 183 -7.78 -8.27 -17.75
C GLU A 183 -6.90 -8.00 -16.52
N THR A 184 -7.06 -6.80 -15.96
CA THR A 184 -6.17 -6.31 -14.94
C THR A 184 -6.54 -7.06 -13.68
N ASP A 185 -5.66 -7.94 -13.25
CA ASP A 185 -5.72 -8.53 -11.93
C ASP A 185 -5.86 -7.42 -10.88
N PRO A 186 -7.01 -7.34 -10.18
CA PRO A 186 -7.26 -6.24 -9.25
C PRO A 186 -6.28 -6.20 -8.09
N LEU A 187 -5.73 -7.35 -7.67
CA LEU A 187 -4.71 -7.40 -6.62
C LEU A 187 -3.40 -6.82 -7.16
N TYR A 188 -2.97 -7.26 -8.34
CA TYR A 188 -1.75 -6.79 -8.97
C TYR A 188 -1.79 -5.29 -9.27
N GLU A 189 -2.89 -4.76 -9.81
CA GLU A 189 -2.99 -3.31 -10.06
C GLU A 189 -3.01 -2.50 -8.78
N SER A 190 -3.70 -2.98 -7.73
CA SER A 190 -3.68 -2.30 -6.43
C SER A 190 -2.28 -2.30 -5.79
N TRP A 191 -1.51 -3.36 -6.02
CA TRP A 191 -0.10 -3.43 -5.61
C TRP A 191 0.74 -2.45 -6.43
N LYS A 192 0.57 -2.44 -7.75
CA LYS A 192 1.30 -1.56 -8.66
C LYS A 192 1.05 -0.09 -8.35
N GLU A 193 -0.20 0.31 -8.12
CA GLU A 193 -0.57 1.67 -7.71
C GLU A 193 0.16 2.08 -6.42
N PHE A 194 0.19 1.19 -5.43
CA PHE A 194 0.91 1.42 -4.18
C PHE A 194 2.42 1.56 -4.41
N THR A 195 3.03 0.66 -5.20
CA THR A 195 4.49 0.71 -5.46
C THR A 195 4.90 1.89 -6.32
N ASP A 196 4.08 2.30 -7.28
CA ASP A 196 4.34 3.47 -8.13
C ASP A 196 4.30 4.75 -7.27
N LEU A 197 3.33 4.87 -6.36
CA LEU A 197 3.27 5.97 -5.40
C LEU A 197 4.49 5.95 -4.46
N GLN A 198 4.82 4.78 -3.92
CA GLN A 198 5.97 4.59 -3.02
C GLN A 198 7.29 4.94 -3.71
N GLY A 199 7.47 4.56 -4.97
CA GLY A 199 8.64 4.88 -5.77
C GLY A 199 8.77 6.38 -5.99
N ASN A 200 7.69 7.04 -6.44
CA ASN A 200 7.66 8.49 -6.67
C ASN A 200 7.96 9.27 -5.38
N GLN A 201 7.26 8.96 -4.29
CA GLN A 201 7.50 9.61 -3.00
C GLN A 201 8.92 9.36 -2.50
N SER A 202 9.46 8.15 -2.67
CA SER A 202 10.83 7.85 -2.26
C SER A 202 11.85 8.68 -3.03
N VAL A 203 11.65 8.92 -4.32
CA VAL A 203 12.50 9.81 -5.14
C VAL A 203 12.43 11.24 -4.61
N ASP A 204 11.23 11.77 -4.40
CA ASP A 204 11.02 13.14 -3.90
C ASP A 204 11.64 13.32 -2.51
N PHE A 205 11.35 12.42 -1.57
CA PHE A 205 11.90 12.49 -0.22
C PHE A 205 13.41 12.30 -0.16
N ASN A 206 14.00 11.49 -1.05
CA ASN A 206 15.46 11.36 -1.10
C ASN A 206 16.13 12.61 -1.68
N LYS A 207 15.42 13.39 -2.50
CA LYS A 207 15.89 14.69 -3.00
C LYS A 207 15.76 15.79 -1.94
N ASP A 208 14.58 15.91 -1.32
CA ASP A 208 14.26 17.01 -0.40
C ASP A 208 14.81 16.78 1.01
N PHE A 209 14.76 15.53 1.47
CA PHE A 209 15.17 15.11 2.81
C PHE A 209 16.08 13.86 2.76
N PRO A 210 17.29 13.99 2.19
CA PRO A 210 18.22 12.89 2.01
C PRO A 210 18.68 12.30 3.35
N LEU A 211 18.76 10.97 3.38
CA LEU A 211 19.38 10.20 4.46
C LEU A 211 20.83 9.89 4.08
N ASP A 212 21.71 10.87 4.27
CA ASP A 212 23.12 10.75 3.91
C ASP A 212 24.05 11.10 5.07
N ASP A 213 25.36 11.11 4.77
CA ASP A 213 26.40 11.28 5.77
C ASP A 213 26.34 12.62 6.51
N ARG A 214 25.61 13.62 6.00
CA ARG A 214 25.41 14.90 6.70
C ARG A 214 24.70 14.72 8.03
N LEU A 215 23.91 13.66 8.20
CA LEU A 215 23.27 13.36 9.49
C LEU A 215 24.31 13.06 10.57
N TYR A 216 25.46 12.49 10.22
CA TYR A 216 26.57 12.23 11.15
C TYR A 216 27.36 13.49 11.51
N SER A 217 27.18 14.61 10.80
CA SER A 217 27.91 15.86 11.07
C SER A 217 27.70 16.38 12.49
N ASN A 218 26.52 16.16 13.07
CA ASN A 218 26.24 16.48 14.47
C ASN A 218 26.97 15.54 15.44
N LEU A 219 27.12 14.26 15.07
CA LEU A 219 27.84 13.29 15.90
C LEU A 219 29.33 13.61 15.99
N LYS A 220 29.93 14.11 14.91
CA LYS A 220 31.33 14.59 14.92
C LYS A 220 31.59 15.74 15.89
N LYS A 221 30.55 16.46 16.30
CA LYS A 221 30.63 17.56 17.28
C LYS A 221 30.39 17.09 18.71
N CYS A 222 30.02 15.83 18.93
CA CYS A 222 29.83 15.31 20.26
C CYS A 222 31.17 15.22 20.99
N GLY A 223 31.17 15.55 22.28
CA GLY A 223 32.34 15.30 23.12
C GLY A 223 32.63 13.81 23.20
N HIS A 224 33.89 13.42 23.06
CA HIS A 224 34.34 12.07 23.39
C HIS A 224 34.61 12.00 24.88
N PHE A 225 33.91 11.10 25.58
CA PHE A 225 34.09 10.88 27.01
C PHE A 225 34.91 9.60 27.18
N GLU A 226 36.18 9.74 27.60
CA GLU A 226 37.00 8.59 27.95
C GLU A 226 36.67 8.16 29.38
N ILE A 227 35.60 7.39 29.52
CA ILE A 227 35.24 6.72 30.78
C ILE A 227 35.68 5.26 30.68
N PRO A 228 36.33 4.70 31.71
CA PRO A 228 36.67 3.28 31.75
C PRO A 228 35.43 2.43 31.50
N GLY A 229 35.53 1.47 30.57
CA GLY A 229 34.41 0.64 30.17
C GLY A 229 33.76 -0.07 31.35
N SER A 230 32.43 -0.04 31.40
CA SER A 230 31.69 -0.54 32.55
C SER A 230 31.38 -2.04 32.46
N ARG A 231 31.29 -2.67 33.63
CA ARG A 231 30.75 -4.03 33.79
C ARG A 231 29.24 -4.05 34.03
N MET A 232 28.62 -2.89 34.24
CA MET A 232 27.20 -2.77 34.57
C MET A 232 26.39 -2.27 33.39
N THR A 233 25.23 -2.89 33.14
CA THR A 233 24.25 -2.54 32.09
C THR A 233 23.86 -1.06 32.11
N ASP A 234 23.72 -0.48 33.31
CA ASP A 234 23.33 0.93 33.51
C ASP A 234 24.42 1.95 33.13
N ASN A 235 25.65 1.51 32.90
CA ASN A 235 26.81 2.36 32.67
C ASN A 235 27.49 2.05 31.33
N ILE A 236 26.75 1.47 30.38
CA ILE A 236 27.27 1.14 29.04
C ILE A 236 27.21 2.37 28.15
N GLN A 237 28.37 2.74 27.60
CA GLN A 237 28.52 3.75 26.56
C GLN A 237 28.57 3.09 25.16
N PRO A 238 28.34 3.84 24.08
CA PRO A 238 28.41 3.30 22.72
C PRO A 238 29.71 2.53 22.43
N SER A 239 30.87 3.06 22.83
CA SER A 239 32.20 2.47 22.59
C SER A 239 32.45 1.12 23.29
N ASP A 240 31.68 0.81 24.34
CA ASP A 240 31.79 -0.47 25.06
C ASP A 240 31.19 -1.63 24.26
N LEU A 241 30.25 -1.34 23.36
CA LEU A 241 29.61 -2.37 22.54
C LEU A 241 30.59 -2.95 21.52
N LYS A 242 30.56 -4.27 21.37
CA LYS A 242 31.42 -5.02 20.44
C LYS A 242 30.65 -5.93 19.51
N ILE A 243 29.41 -6.29 19.84
CA ILE A 243 28.57 -7.16 19.02
C ILE A 243 27.20 -6.52 18.87
N TYR A 244 26.70 -6.47 17.65
CA TYR A 244 25.35 -5.99 17.35
C TYR A 244 24.58 -7.03 16.54
N ALA A 245 23.30 -7.24 16.88
CA ALA A 245 22.43 -8.13 16.11
C ALA A 245 20.98 -7.64 16.09
N GLU A 246 20.27 -7.99 15.03
CA GLU A 246 18.83 -7.76 14.89
C GLU A 246 18.08 -9.08 14.70
N ILE A 247 16.91 -9.20 15.32
CA ILE A 247 16.03 -10.37 15.26
C ILE A 247 14.61 -9.92 14.94
N GLY A 248 13.98 -10.55 13.96
CA GLY A 248 12.56 -10.39 13.65
C GLY A 248 12.30 -9.58 12.38
N HIS A 249 11.14 -9.85 11.78
CA HIS A 249 10.82 -9.35 10.45
C HIS A 249 10.65 -7.83 10.41
N LEU A 250 10.27 -7.16 11.51
CA LEU A 250 10.11 -5.71 11.54
C LEU A 250 11.39 -4.94 11.15
N LEU A 251 12.56 -5.56 11.34
CA LEU A 251 13.88 -4.97 11.09
C LEU A 251 14.50 -5.42 9.76
N THR A 252 13.69 -6.04 8.89
CA THR A 252 14.09 -6.39 7.52
C THR A 252 13.29 -5.62 6.50
N PHE A 253 13.83 -5.53 5.27
CA PHE A 253 13.17 -4.86 4.16
C PHE A 253 13.21 -5.71 2.88
N CYS A 254 12.34 -5.35 1.94
CA CYS A 254 12.32 -5.88 0.58
C CYS A 254 13.18 -5.00 -0.33
N ARG A 255 13.85 -5.59 -1.32
CA ARG A 255 14.53 -4.79 -2.35
C ARG A 255 13.53 -3.90 -3.09
N VAL A 256 13.97 -2.71 -3.46
CA VAL A 256 13.14 -1.73 -4.19
C VAL A 256 12.80 -2.17 -5.61
N ASP A 257 13.61 -3.04 -6.21
CA ASP A 257 13.39 -3.64 -7.53
C ASP A 257 12.60 -4.96 -7.47
N LEU A 258 12.02 -5.29 -6.31
CA LEU A 258 11.22 -6.48 -6.16
C LEU A 258 9.87 -6.32 -6.88
N ILE A 259 9.68 -7.07 -7.96
CA ILE A 259 8.45 -7.06 -8.75
C ILE A 259 7.66 -8.33 -8.44
N LEU A 260 6.39 -8.18 -8.07
CA LEU A 260 5.50 -9.34 -7.93
C LEU A 260 5.40 -10.06 -9.28
N PRO A 261 5.69 -11.37 -9.34
CA PRO A 261 5.56 -12.12 -10.57
C PRO A 261 4.10 -12.11 -11.03
N ARG A 262 3.87 -11.78 -12.29
CA ARG A 262 2.55 -11.79 -12.92
C ARG A 262 2.56 -12.69 -14.13
N ASN A 263 1.67 -13.67 -14.14
CA ASN A 263 1.30 -14.38 -15.35
C ASN A 263 0.11 -13.63 -15.99
N PRO A 264 0.22 -13.12 -17.24
CA PRO A 264 -0.87 -12.38 -17.88
C PRO A 264 -2.18 -13.15 -18.01
N ASN A 265 -2.12 -14.48 -17.90
CA ASN A 265 -3.27 -15.39 -18.08
C ASN A 265 -3.88 -15.89 -16.76
N GLU A 266 -3.33 -15.51 -15.61
CA GLU A 266 -3.77 -16.00 -14.30
C GLU A 266 -3.99 -14.85 -13.32
N THR A 267 -4.97 -15.01 -12.44
CA THR A 267 -5.18 -14.09 -11.31
C THR A 267 -4.15 -14.40 -10.23
N LEU A 268 -3.44 -13.40 -9.75
CA LEU A 268 -2.53 -13.48 -8.62
C LEU A 268 -3.33 -13.78 -7.35
N GLU A 269 -3.03 -14.92 -6.75
CA GLU A 269 -3.57 -15.27 -5.46
C GLU A 269 -2.81 -14.55 -4.34
N LEU A 270 -3.54 -14.01 -3.36
CA LEU A 270 -2.93 -13.29 -2.24
C LEU A 270 -1.93 -14.16 -1.47
N HIS A 271 -2.21 -15.46 -1.34
CA HIS A 271 -1.32 -16.40 -0.68
C HIS A 271 0.03 -16.50 -1.39
N GLU A 272 0.03 -16.58 -2.73
CA GLU A 272 1.24 -16.67 -3.54
C GLU A 272 2.08 -15.40 -3.43
N ALA A 273 1.43 -14.23 -3.49
CA ALA A 273 2.09 -12.94 -3.27
C ALA A 273 2.77 -12.88 -1.90
N VAL A 274 2.07 -13.27 -0.82
CA VAL A 274 2.63 -13.27 0.54
C VAL A 274 3.81 -14.24 0.68
N GLN A 275 3.72 -15.45 0.10
CA GLN A 275 4.85 -16.39 0.11
C GLN A 275 6.05 -15.86 -0.67
N TYR A 276 5.79 -15.20 -1.80
CA TYR A 276 6.83 -14.54 -2.58
C TYR A 276 7.56 -13.48 -1.75
N PHE A 277 6.85 -12.59 -1.05
CA PHE A 277 7.49 -11.61 -0.17
C PHE A 277 8.24 -12.27 0.98
N LYS A 278 7.67 -13.29 1.64
CA LYS A 278 8.32 -13.99 2.74
C LYS A 278 9.66 -14.63 2.34
N LYS A 279 9.79 -15.02 1.07
CA LYS A 279 11.03 -15.58 0.50
C LYS A 279 12.04 -14.49 0.08
N ASN A 280 11.55 -13.36 -0.43
CA ASN A 280 12.42 -12.36 -1.08
C ASN A 280 12.74 -11.14 -0.21
N CYS A 281 11.99 -10.90 0.87
CA CYS A 281 12.19 -9.78 1.80
C CYS A 281 12.99 -10.24 3.03
N LEU A 282 14.27 -10.56 2.82
CA LEU A 282 15.17 -11.09 3.85
C LEU A 282 16.42 -10.22 4.05
N GLN A 283 16.39 -8.96 3.60
CA GLN A 283 17.56 -8.08 3.70
C GLN A 283 17.56 -7.33 5.03
N SER A 284 18.67 -7.44 5.77
CA SER A 284 18.98 -6.53 6.88
C SER A 284 19.64 -5.25 6.38
N THR A 285 19.53 -4.19 7.17
CA THR A 285 19.91 -2.83 6.78
C THR A 285 21.40 -2.53 6.87
N GLN A 286 22.19 -3.37 7.55
CA GLN A 286 23.45 -2.94 8.14
C GLN A 286 24.62 -3.10 7.16
N THR A 287 24.65 -4.14 6.34
CA THR A 287 25.82 -4.44 5.48
C THR A 287 25.81 -3.86 4.06
N LYS A 288 24.68 -3.38 3.52
CA LYS A 288 24.58 -3.05 2.08
C LYS A 288 23.99 -1.68 1.73
N THR A 289 23.42 -0.97 2.69
CA THR A 289 22.73 0.31 2.40
C THR A 289 23.67 1.49 2.66
N LYS A 290 23.51 2.60 1.92
CA LYS A 290 24.22 3.85 2.21
C LYS A 290 23.59 4.62 3.38
N ASN A 291 22.33 4.33 3.68
CA ASN A 291 21.56 5.07 4.67
C ASN A 291 22.11 4.90 6.10
N PRO A 292 21.76 5.82 7.03
CA PRO A 292 22.11 5.69 8.43
C PRO A 292 21.44 4.50 9.09
N THR A 293 22.23 3.73 9.83
CA THR A 293 21.77 2.59 10.62
C THR A 293 22.30 2.70 12.04
N LEU A 294 21.66 2.02 12.99
CA LEU A 294 22.10 2.06 14.38
C LEU A 294 23.56 1.57 14.53
N PRO A 295 24.02 0.48 13.89
CA PRO A 295 25.43 0.09 13.94
C PRO A 295 26.39 1.16 13.45
N LYS A 296 26.08 1.81 12.32
CA LYS A 296 26.93 2.91 11.82
C LYS A 296 26.95 4.10 12.77
N ILE A 297 25.82 4.44 13.38
CA ILE A 297 25.73 5.51 14.37
C ILE A 297 26.62 5.19 15.58
N LEU A 298 26.58 3.94 16.05
CA LEU A 298 27.40 3.47 17.17
C LEU A 298 28.90 3.45 16.81
N ASP A 299 29.25 2.98 15.61
CA ASP A 299 30.61 2.98 15.08
C ASP A 299 31.20 4.40 14.99
N TYR A 300 30.39 5.37 14.53
CA TYR A 300 30.74 6.80 14.56
C TYR A 300 31.04 7.34 15.97
N LEU A 301 30.53 6.69 17.01
CA LEU A 301 30.75 7.03 18.42
C LEU A 301 31.82 6.16 19.09
N GLY A 302 32.61 5.42 18.29
CA GLY A 302 33.75 4.62 18.74
C GLY A 302 33.40 3.16 19.06
N ALA A 303 32.23 2.67 18.68
CA ALA A 303 31.88 1.27 18.84
C ALA A 303 32.51 0.41 17.73
N ASP A 304 33.58 -0.30 18.04
CA ASP A 304 34.17 -1.31 17.14
C ASP A 304 33.29 -2.57 17.09
N LEU A 305 32.25 -2.51 16.25
CA LEU A 305 31.17 -3.51 16.23
C LEU A 305 31.40 -4.63 15.23
N GLN A 306 31.36 -5.87 15.72
CA GLN A 306 31.05 -7.02 14.88
C GLN A 306 29.54 -7.17 14.73
N VAL A 307 29.09 -6.96 13.51
CA VAL A 307 27.67 -6.96 13.15
C VAL A 307 27.23 -8.36 12.71
N VAL A 308 26.24 -8.94 13.40
CA VAL A 308 25.71 -10.29 13.16
C VAL A 308 24.33 -10.21 12.52
N GLU A 309 24.27 -10.54 11.23
CA GLU A 309 23.04 -10.50 10.43
C GLU A 309 22.57 -11.91 10.03
N SER A 310 21.27 -12.01 9.73
CA SER A 310 20.69 -13.19 9.10
C SER A 310 19.93 -12.80 7.85
N ASN A 311 20.35 -13.31 6.69
CA ASN A 311 19.68 -13.12 5.41
C ASN A 311 19.02 -14.40 4.89
N VAL A 312 18.69 -15.33 5.81
CA VAL A 312 18.00 -16.59 5.50
C VAL A 312 16.58 -16.56 6.02
N GLN A 313 15.70 -17.36 5.40
CA GLN A 313 14.31 -17.42 5.80
C GLN A 313 14.15 -18.14 7.15
N HIS A 314 13.43 -17.52 8.08
CA HIS A 314 13.10 -18.11 9.37
C HIS A 314 11.63 -18.48 9.45
N LYS A 315 11.34 -19.61 10.13
CA LYS A 315 9.96 -20.07 10.32
C LYS A 315 9.20 -19.24 11.35
N ASN A 316 9.91 -18.75 12.37
CA ASN A 316 9.39 -17.96 13.48
C ASN A 316 10.56 -17.25 14.19
N LEU A 317 10.21 -16.37 15.13
CA LEU A 317 11.17 -15.56 15.89
C LEU A 317 12.19 -16.41 16.67
N GLN A 318 11.79 -17.58 17.19
CA GLN A 318 12.64 -18.48 17.97
C GLN A 318 13.69 -19.17 17.09
N ALA A 319 13.33 -19.56 15.86
CA ALA A 319 14.28 -20.12 14.90
C ALA A 319 15.34 -19.08 14.52
N TRP A 320 14.91 -17.84 14.28
CA TRP A 320 15.82 -16.72 14.04
C TRP A 320 16.75 -16.46 15.23
N THR A 321 16.17 -16.42 16.44
CA THR A 321 16.93 -16.22 17.68
C THR A 321 18.03 -17.26 17.85
N ARG A 322 17.72 -18.56 17.66
CA ARG A 322 18.73 -19.63 17.72
C ARG A 322 19.83 -19.44 16.68
N HIS A 323 19.48 -19.01 15.47
CA HIS A 323 20.47 -18.76 14.43
C HIS A 323 21.41 -17.61 14.81
N ILE A 324 20.88 -16.48 15.30
CA ILE A 324 21.70 -15.35 15.73
C ILE A 324 22.59 -15.72 16.93
N ILE A 325 22.06 -16.44 17.91
CA ILE A 325 22.86 -16.96 19.04
C ILE A 325 24.02 -17.82 18.51
N HIS A 326 23.74 -18.77 17.62
CA HIS A 326 24.77 -19.63 17.02
C HIS A 326 25.85 -18.84 16.28
N LEU A 327 25.48 -17.75 15.59
CA LEU A 327 26.45 -16.88 14.91
C LEU A 327 27.28 -16.06 15.92
N ILE A 328 26.67 -15.59 17.01
CA ILE A 328 27.38 -14.88 18.09
C ILE A 328 28.35 -15.82 18.82
N GLU A 329 27.95 -17.07 19.09
CA GLU A 329 28.79 -18.07 19.77
C GLU A 329 30.06 -18.43 18.96
N ARG A 330 30.09 -18.13 17.66
CA ARG A 330 31.27 -18.30 16.79
C ARG A 330 32.26 -17.13 16.86
N ILE A 331 31.89 -16.03 17.51
CA ILE A 331 32.78 -14.89 17.70
C ILE A 331 33.73 -15.20 18.86
N GLU A 332 35.02 -15.10 18.62
CA GLU A 332 36.02 -15.34 19.66
C GLU A 332 35.83 -14.37 20.84
N GLY A 333 35.81 -14.93 22.06
CA GLY A 333 35.62 -14.17 23.29
C GLY A 333 34.26 -13.49 23.40
N TYR A 334 33.21 -13.98 22.71
CA TYR A 334 31.88 -13.36 22.75
C TYR A 334 31.35 -13.18 24.18
N GLN A 335 31.70 -14.07 25.11
CA GLN A 335 31.26 -14.00 26.51
C GLN A 335 31.69 -12.68 27.18
N ASP A 336 32.88 -12.18 26.84
CA ASP A 336 33.45 -10.97 27.43
C ASP A 336 33.11 -9.67 26.69
N LYS A 337 32.37 -9.77 25.59
CA LYS A 337 32.01 -8.65 24.72
C LYS A 337 30.60 -8.18 25.00
N TRP A 338 30.40 -6.86 25.13
CA TRP A 338 29.04 -6.30 25.23
C TRP A 338 28.29 -6.47 23.92
N LYS A 339 27.08 -7.03 24.04
CA LYS A 339 26.17 -7.34 22.92
C LYS A 339 24.95 -6.43 23.02
N LEU A 340 24.60 -5.78 21.93
CA LEU A 340 23.30 -5.12 21.75
C LEU A 340 22.48 -5.93 20.75
N ILE A 341 21.38 -6.54 21.23
CA ILE A 341 20.48 -7.35 20.42
C ILE A 341 19.13 -6.64 20.33
N VAL A 342 18.74 -6.22 19.13
CA VAL A 342 17.45 -5.54 18.90
C VAL A 342 16.43 -6.56 18.35
N ILE A 343 15.32 -6.73 19.05
CA ILE A 343 14.20 -7.59 18.66
C ILE A 343 13.07 -6.70 18.11
N GLY A 344 12.82 -6.80 16.81
CA GLY A 344 11.69 -6.18 16.12
C GLY A 344 10.71 -7.24 15.64
N PRO A 345 9.73 -7.64 16.47
CA PRO A 345 8.72 -8.61 16.05
C PRO A 345 7.76 -8.00 15.02
N GLY A 346 7.53 -8.70 13.92
CA GLY A 346 6.60 -8.32 12.86
C GLY A 346 5.56 -9.40 12.56
N LEU A 347 4.58 -9.09 11.70
CA LEU A 347 3.50 -10.03 11.37
C LEU A 347 4.00 -11.33 10.72
N PHE A 348 5.11 -11.27 9.97
CA PHE A 348 5.70 -12.44 9.29
C PHE A 348 6.38 -13.42 10.25
N ASP A 349 6.60 -13.03 11.52
CA ASP A 349 7.07 -13.91 12.59
C ASP A 349 5.96 -14.81 13.17
N LEU A 350 4.70 -14.55 12.83
CA LEU A 350 3.54 -15.38 13.19
C LEU A 350 3.20 -16.40 12.10
N LYS A 351 2.27 -17.30 12.42
CA LYS A 351 1.54 -18.05 11.38
C LYS A 351 0.33 -17.22 10.94
N PRO A 352 -0.09 -17.31 9.66
CA PRO A 352 -1.29 -16.62 9.17
C PRO A 352 -2.52 -16.97 10.00
N GLY A 353 -3.40 -15.99 10.23
CA GLY A 353 -4.64 -16.16 10.99
C GLY A 353 -4.49 -16.20 12.52
N ILE A 354 -3.27 -16.08 13.06
CA ILE A 354 -3.03 -16.01 14.51
C ILE A 354 -3.11 -14.55 14.99
N HIS A 355 -3.76 -14.33 16.14
CA HIS A 355 -3.84 -13.02 16.77
C HIS A 355 -2.47 -12.45 17.17
N THR A 356 -2.31 -11.12 17.05
CA THR A 356 -1.07 -10.39 17.32
C THR A 356 -0.52 -10.53 18.75
N HIS A 357 -1.35 -10.91 19.72
CA HIS A 357 -0.91 -11.16 21.10
C HIS A 357 0.10 -12.32 21.21
N HIS A 358 0.14 -13.25 20.25
CA HIS A 358 1.15 -14.31 20.19
C HIS A 358 2.57 -13.79 19.90
N LEU A 359 2.72 -12.56 19.41
CA LEU A 359 4.04 -11.93 19.29
C LEU A 359 4.69 -11.77 20.67
N ALA A 360 3.93 -11.36 21.68
CA ALA A 360 4.42 -11.22 23.05
C ALA A 360 4.98 -12.55 23.58
N HIS A 361 4.27 -13.66 23.35
CA HIS A 361 4.75 -14.99 23.74
C HIS A 361 6.04 -15.37 23.02
N SER A 362 6.13 -15.09 21.72
CA SER A 362 7.32 -15.41 20.91
C SER A 362 8.54 -14.59 21.33
N VAL A 363 8.33 -13.32 21.69
CA VAL A 363 9.35 -12.43 22.24
C VAL A 363 9.85 -12.94 23.59
N LEU A 364 8.94 -13.34 24.50
CA LEU A 364 9.33 -13.91 25.79
C LEU A 364 10.21 -15.16 25.62
N GLN A 365 9.82 -16.08 24.74
CA GLN A 365 10.61 -17.28 24.47
C GLN A 365 11.98 -16.96 23.87
N SER A 366 12.06 -15.95 23.01
CA SER A 366 13.32 -15.49 22.42
C SER A 366 14.23 -14.89 23.48
N ILE A 367 13.71 -14.06 24.38
CA ILE A 367 14.44 -13.49 25.52
C ILE A 367 14.91 -14.60 26.47
N GLN A 368 14.08 -15.60 26.75
CA GLN A 368 14.45 -16.76 27.56
C GLN A 368 15.65 -17.51 26.96
N LEU A 369 15.64 -17.73 25.64
CA LEU A 369 16.75 -18.36 24.93
C LEU A 369 18.02 -17.51 24.97
N ILE A 370 17.90 -16.20 24.74
CA ILE A 370 19.03 -15.26 24.78
C ILE A 370 19.61 -15.21 26.20
N ASN A 371 18.79 -15.06 27.24
CA ASN A 371 19.25 -15.06 28.63
C ASN A 371 19.93 -16.39 29.02
N TYR A 372 19.44 -17.52 28.52
CA TYR A 372 20.03 -18.82 28.79
C TYR A 372 21.39 -19.02 28.10
N LYS A 373 21.55 -18.53 26.86
CA LYS A 373 22.76 -18.76 26.04
C LYS A 373 23.78 -17.63 26.08
N LEU A 374 23.32 -16.40 26.28
CA LEU A 374 24.09 -15.17 26.34
C LEU A 374 23.77 -14.42 27.66
N PRO A 375 24.00 -15.03 28.84
CA PRO A 375 23.63 -14.45 30.14
C PRO A 375 24.48 -13.25 30.54
N GLU A 376 25.66 -13.08 29.95
CA GLU A 376 26.64 -12.08 30.35
C GLU A 376 26.79 -10.99 29.27
N LYS A 377 26.99 -9.76 29.74
CA LYS A 377 27.25 -8.56 28.93
C LYS A 377 26.28 -8.44 27.74
N THR A 378 24.98 -8.53 28.01
CA THR A 378 23.95 -8.55 26.96
C THR A 378 22.83 -7.58 27.25
N ILE A 379 22.63 -6.63 26.34
CA ILE A 379 21.49 -5.72 26.33
C ILE A 379 20.55 -6.16 25.21
N VAL A 380 19.30 -6.40 25.56
CA VAL A 380 18.24 -6.73 24.59
C VAL A 380 17.26 -5.56 24.51
N VAL A 381 16.97 -5.10 23.31
CA VAL A 381 16.01 -4.00 23.08
C VAL A 381 14.85 -4.52 22.24
N VAL A 382 13.66 -4.50 22.80
CA VAL A 382 12.44 -4.96 22.13
C VAL A 382 11.66 -3.75 21.62
N ILE A 383 11.42 -3.68 20.32
CA ILE A 383 10.53 -2.67 19.73
C ILE A 383 9.10 -3.20 19.83
N ARG A 384 8.28 -2.58 20.69
CA ARG A 384 6.88 -2.94 20.85
C ARG A 384 6.06 -2.35 19.72
N ASN A 385 5.38 -3.21 18.98
CA ASN A 385 4.47 -2.87 17.88
C ASN A 385 3.15 -3.66 18.02
N SER A 386 2.53 -3.59 19.19
CA SER A 386 1.30 -4.33 19.48
C SER A 386 0.05 -3.69 18.88
N LYS A 387 0.00 -2.36 18.76
CA LYS A 387 -1.19 -1.65 18.23
C LYS A 387 -1.22 -1.51 16.72
N GLN A 388 -0.09 -1.69 16.04
CA GLN A 388 0.04 -1.55 14.58
C GLN A 388 -0.51 -0.20 14.06
N THR A 389 -0.40 0.87 14.87
CA THR A 389 -1.02 2.18 14.58
C THR A 389 -0.47 2.85 13.33
N PHE A 390 0.76 2.53 12.94
CA PHE A 390 1.35 2.99 11.68
C PHE A 390 0.73 2.31 10.45
N TRP A 391 0.47 0.99 10.53
CA TRP A 391 -0.06 0.20 9.41
C TRP A 391 -1.58 0.36 9.23
N LYS A 392 -2.34 0.57 10.32
CA LYS A 392 -3.81 0.71 10.25
C LYS A 392 -4.28 1.78 9.24
N PRO A 393 -3.78 3.03 9.26
CA PRO A 393 -4.16 4.04 8.27
C PRO A 393 -3.77 3.66 6.83
N LEU A 394 -2.65 2.97 6.65
CA LEU A 394 -2.20 2.50 5.34
C LEU A 394 -3.17 1.45 4.79
N SER A 395 -3.53 0.45 5.59
CA SER A 395 -4.52 -0.57 5.25
C SER A 395 -5.90 0.04 4.95
N GLN A 396 -6.26 1.17 5.56
CA GLN A 396 -7.53 1.86 5.29
C GLN A 396 -7.53 2.67 3.98
N ASN A 397 -6.35 3.02 3.45
CA ASN A 397 -6.22 3.89 2.27
C ASN A 397 -5.71 3.14 1.02
N PHE A 398 -5.12 1.96 1.17
CA PHE A 398 -4.53 1.19 0.08
C PHE A 398 -5.07 -0.25 0.08
N ALA A 399 -5.84 -0.61 -0.96
CA ALA A 399 -6.53 -1.90 -1.05
C ALA A 399 -5.58 -3.11 -1.00
N PHE A 400 -4.37 -2.98 -1.56
CA PHE A 400 -3.35 -4.04 -1.46
C PHE A 400 -2.90 -4.24 -0.01
N CYS A 401 -2.57 -3.16 0.69
CA CYS A 401 -2.18 -3.20 2.10
C CYS A 401 -3.29 -3.75 2.99
N GLU A 402 -4.55 -3.41 2.71
CA GLU A 402 -5.71 -3.97 3.39
C GLU A 402 -5.73 -5.49 3.32
N LYS A 403 -5.61 -6.04 2.11
CA LYS A 403 -5.64 -7.50 1.87
C LYS A 403 -4.49 -8.19 2.57
N VAL A 404 -3.26 -7.68 2.43
CA VAL A 404 -2.08 -8.28 3.09
C VAL A 404 -2.18 -8.21 4.60
N HIS A 405 -2.62 -7.08 5.17
CA HIS A 405 -2.78 -6.94 6.60
C HIS A 405 -3.84 -7.91 7.16
N ASN A 406 -5.00 -8.01 6.49
CA ASN A 406 -6.09 -8.91 6.88
C ASN A 406 -5.74 -10.40 6.73
N PHE A 407 -4.79 -10.76 5.86
CA PHE A 407 -4.26 -12.12 5.76
C PHE A 407 -3.59 -12.58 7.07
N TRP A 408 -2.97 -11.66 7.81
CA TRP A 408 -2.29 -11.96 9.06
C TRP A 408 -3.15 -11.70 10.29
N THR A 409 -3.95 -10.63 10.30
CA THR A 409 -4.67 -10.20 11.50
C THR A 409 -6.14 -10.68 11.51
N THR A 410 -6.49 -11.52 12.46
CA THR A 410 -7.88 -11.94 12.73
C THR A 410 -8.51 -11.09 13.84
N HIS A 411 -8.89 -9.84 13.54
CA HIS A 411 -9.60 -8.91 14.46
C HIS A 411 -8.95 -8.62 15.84
N GLU A 412 -9.35 -7.50 16.45
CA GLU A 412 -8.72 -6.91 17.65
C GLU A 412 -8.93 -7.75 18.92
N GLY A 413 -7.92 -8.55 19.28
CA GLY A 413 -7.83 -9.21 20.58
C GLY A 413 -7.12 -8.37 21.65
N LYS A 414 -7.06 -8.90 22.87
CA LYS A 414 -6.40 -8.34 24.08
C LYS A 414 -4.87 -8.22 23.99
N SER A 415 -4.31 -7.94 22.82
CA SER A 415 -2.86 -7.88 22.59
C SER A 415 -2.17 -6.89 23.52
N GLU A 416 -2.75 -5.72 23.75
CA GLU A 416 -2.21 -4.71 24.66
C GLU A 416 -2.09 -5.23 26.11
N GLU A 417 -3.12 -5.92 26.62
CA GLU A 417 -3.09 -6.51 27.96
C GLU A 417 -1.95 -7.53 28.11
N VAL A 418 -1.79 -8.42 27.12
CA VAL A 418 -0.74 -9.45 27.13
C VAL A 418 0.65 -8.81 27.08
N TRP A 419 0.83 -7.76 26.27
CA TRP A 419 2.09 -7.04 26.18
C TRP A 419 2.41 -6.26 27.47
N ASN A 420 1.41 -5.71 28.16
CA ASN A 420 1.59 -5.05 29.45
C ASN A 420 2.07 -6.04 30.52
N VAL A 421 1.45 -7.24 30.58
CA VAL A 421 1.90 -8.32 31.47
C VAL A 421 3.32 -8.77 31.14
N LEU A 422 3.66 -8.86 29.84
CA LEU A 422 5.01 -9.19 29.42
C LEU A 422 6.03 -8.14 29.87
N GLU A 423 5.77 -6.84 29.65
CA GLU A 423 6.70 -5.77 30.02
C GLU A 423 7.00 -5.77 31.53
N GLU A 424 5.98 -5.92 32.37
CA GLU A 424 6.16 -6.05 33.82
C GLU A 424 6.98 -7.30 34.20
N ARG A 425 6.73 -8.43 33.53
CA ARG A 425 7.52 -9.65 33.73
C ARG A 425 8.98 -9.47 33.32
N LEU A 426 9.24 -8.79 32.20
CA LEU A 426 10.59 -8.53 31.69
C LEU A 426 11.35 -7.62 32.64
N LYS A 427 10.73 -6.52 33.05
CA LYS A 427 11.30 -5.57 34.01
C LYS A 427 11.69 -6.23 35.32
N LYS A 428 10.87 -7.16 35.83
CA LYS A 428 11.12 -7.83 37.11
C LYS A 428 12.20 -8.92 37.05
N ASN A 429 12.28 -9.66 35.94
CA ASN A 429 13.04 -10.92 35.90
C ASN A 429 14.23 -10.92 34.92
N TYR A 430 14.34 -9.92 34.04
CA TYR A 430 15.33 -9.89 32.97
C TYR A 430 16.11 -8.58 32.92
N CYS A 431 16.38 -7.99 34.09
CA CYS A 431 17.34 -6.90 34.25
C CYS A 431 18.18 -7.12 35.51
N THR A 432 19.47 -7.35 35.28
CA THR A 432 20.56 -7.50 36.24
C THR A 432 21.69 -6.58 35.82
N GLU A 433 22.80 -6.60 36.56
CA GLU A 433 23.98 -5.80 36.25
C GLU A 433 24.66 -6.20 34.94
N VAL A 434 24.48 -7.43 34.45
CA VAL A 434 25.19 -7.96 33.27
C VAL A 434 24.25 -8.35 32.13
N PHE A 435 22.94 -8.37 32.38
CA PHE A 435 21.92 -8.68 31.38
C PHE A 435 20.71 -7.79 31.59
N CYS A 436 20.24 -7.07 30.58
CA CYS A 436 18.99 -6.32 30.73
C CYS A 436 18.18 -6.22 29.44
N VAL A 437 16.86 -6.27 29.60
CA VAL A 437 15.87 -6.13 28.52
C VAL A 437 15.14 -4.81 28.65
N HIS A 438 15.14 -4.02 27.58
CA HIS A 438 14.38 -2.78 27.47
C HIS A 438 13.29 -2.88 26.42
N VAL A 439 12.07 -2.52 26.77
CA VAL A 439 10.94 -2.45 25.84
C VAL A 439 10.73 -0.99 25.41
N MET A 440 10.71 -0.75 24.10
CA MET A 440 10.55 0.57 23.50
C MET A 440 9.17 0.68 22.81
N PRO A 441 8.24 1.50 23.32
CA PRO A 441 6.86 1.56 22.83
C PRO A 441 6.61 2.64 21.78
N PHE A 442 7.64 3.22 21.15
CA PHE A 442 7.47 4.37 20.26
C PHE A 442 6.64 4.09 18.99
N LEU A 443 6.41 2.82 18.63
CA LEU A 443 5.49 2.46 17.53
C LEU A 443 4.03 2.35 17.94
N GLU A 444 3.71 2.36 19.24
CA GLU A 444 2.33 2.19 19.72
C GLU A 444 1.41 3.34 19.31
N GLU A 445 1.97 4.53 19.10
CA GLU A 445 1.27 5.75 18.68
C GLU A 445 1.81 6.32 17.36
N ALA A 446 2.60 5.53 16.62
CA ALA A 446 3.16 5.95 15.35
C ALA A 446 2.08 6.18 14.30
N LYS A 447 2.24 7.22 13.48
CA LYS A 447 1.31 7.55 12.40
C LYS A 447 2.07 7.93 11.13
N PRO A 448 1.63 7.49 9.94
CA PRO A 448 2.16 7.99 8.68
C PRO A 448 1.87 9.49 8.56
N ILE A 449 2.82 10.21 7.99
CA ILE A 449 2.64 11.63 7.64
C ILE A 449 1.84 11.74 6.33
N LYS A 450 1.42 12.95 5.99
CA LYS A 450 0.74 13.23 4.71
C LYS A 450 1.67 14.02 3.80
N THR A 451 1.68 13.63 2.53
CA THR A 451 2.29 14.41 1.44
C THR A 451 1.16 14.92 0.57
N GLY A 452 0.82 16.21 0.73
CA GLY A 452 -0.37 16.78 0.12
C GLY A 452 -1.66 16.12 0.62
N ARG A 453 -2.39 15.43 -0.26
CA ARG A 453 -3.66 14.73 0.06
C ARG A 453 -3.49 13.23 0.33
N THR A 454 -2.32 12.65 0.09
CA THR A 454 -2.04 11.22 0.23
C THR A 454 -1.19 10.94 1.47
N LEU A 455 -1.28 9.73 2.03
CA LEU A 455 -0.34 9.28 3.06
C LEU A 455 1.05 9.08 2.46
N ASP A 456 2.09 9.37 3.23
CA ASP A 456 3.46 9.03 2.89
C ASP A 456 3.69 7.53 3.10
N VAL A 457 3.96 6.85 1.99
CA VAL A 457 4.25 5.42 1.88
C VAL A 457 5.73 5.16 1.56
N SER A 458 6.57 6.20 1.41
CA SER A 458 8.02 6.03 1.23
C SER A 458 8.72 5.24 2.35
N PRO A 459 8.24 5.24 3.62
CA PRO A 459 8.83 4.41 4.66
C PRO A 459 8.45 2.92 4.55
N MET A 460 7.54 2.54 3.65
CA MET A 460 7.05 1.16 3.51
C MET A 460 7.71 0.41 2.36
N SER A 461 7.90 -0.89 2.55
CA SER A 461 8.29 -1.82 1.48
C SER A 461 7.10 -2.17 0.57
N PRO A 462 7.36 -2.69 -0.65
CA PRO A 462 6.32 -3.09 -1.62
C PRO A 462 5.28 -4.09 -1.13
N ASP A 463 5.51 -4.76 0.01
CA ASP A 463 4.62 -5.78 0.55
C ASP A 463 3.64 -5.25 1.61
N CYS A 464 3.64 -3.94 1.89
CA CYS A 464 2.84 -3.28 2.92
C CYS A 464 3.04 -3.78 4.36
N ILE A 465 4.03 -4.62 4.64
CA ILE A 465 4.31 -5.13 5.99
C ILE A 465 5.66 -4.63 6.49
N HIS A 466 6.70 -4.78 5.68
CA HIS A 466 8.05 -4.36 6.07
C HIS A 466 8.21 -2.86 5.87
N PHE A 467 9.12 -2.26 6.64
CA PHE A 467 9.63 -0.93 6.31
C PHE A 467 10.51 -1.00 5.06
N SER A 468 10.62 0.08 4.31
CA SER A 468 11.63 0.24 3.26
C SER A 468 13.01 0.45 3.89
N SER A 469 14.07 0.42 3.07
CA SER A 469 15.42 0.81 3.53
C SER A 469 15.42 2.22 4.15
N ARG A 470 14.63 3.16 3.61
CA ARG A 470 14.44 4.50 4.18
C ARG A 470 13.69 4.44 5.51
N GLY A 471 12.57 3.73 5.56
CA GLY A 471 11.76 3.59 6.78
C GLY A 471 12.55 2.99 7.96
N LEU A 472 13.32 1.93 7.71
CA LEU A 472 14.18 1.34 8.74
C LEU A 472 15.30 2.28 9.19
N SER A 473 15.88 3.05 8.27
CA SER A 473 16.90 4.04 8.63
C SER A 473 16.33 5.13 9.54
N LEU A 474 15.11 5.61 9.25
CA LEU A 474 14.38 6.54 10.11
C LEU A 474 14.04 5.92 11.48
N LEU A 475 13.71 4.63 11.50
CA LEU A 475 13.49 3.88 12.74
C LEU A 475 14.78 3.79 13.58
N HIS A 476 15.92 3.51 12.95
CA HIS A 476 17.23 3.44 13.61
C HIS A 476 17.69 4.78 14.17
N VAL A 477 17.52 5.86 13.40
CA VAL A 477 17.78 7.23 13.88
C VAL A 477 16.90 7.56 15.09
N HIS A 478 15.63 7.15 15.06
CA HIS A 478 14.73 7.36 16.19
C HIS A 478 15.12 6.53 17.41
N LEU A 479 15.47 5.25 17.23
CA LEU A 479 15.93 4.37 18.29
C LEU A 479 17.20 4.91 18.96
N TRP A 480 18.16 5.39 18.17
CA TRP A 480 19.35 6.09 18.69
C TRP A 480 18.96 7.29 19.55
N ASN A 481 18.14 8.18 19.00
CA ASN A 481 17.72 9.39 19.71
C ASN A 481 16.94 9.06 20.99
N TRP A 482 16.21 7.94 21.00
CA TRP A 482 15.53 7.45 22.20
C TRP A 482 16.51 7.06 23.30
N PHE A 483 17.62 6.38 22.93
CA PHE A 483 18.65 6.01 23.88
C PHE A 483 19.33 7.21 24.55
N VAL A 484 19.52 8.32 23.84
CA VAL A 484 20.26 9.49 24.38
C VAL A 484 19.36 10.62 24.87
N GLN A 485 18.06 10.60 24.57
CA GLN A 485 17.08 11.60 25.00
C GLN A 485 15.75 11.00 25.50
N PRO A 486 15.75 10.16 26.55
CA PRO A 486 14.53 9.49 27.01
C PRO A 486 13.51 10.44 27.63
N ALA A 487 13.88 11.66 28.03
CA ALA A 487 12.92 12.66 28.52
C ALA A 487 11.95 13.15 27.42
N LYS A 488 12.17 12.78 26.15
CA LYS A 488 11.31 13.08 25.00
C LYS A 488 10.79 11.77 24.40
N GLN A 489 10.08 10.97 25.18
CA GLN A 489 9.41 9.74 24.72
C GLN A 489 8.27 10.09 23.74
N VAL A 490 8.64 10.46 22.52
CA VAL A 490 7.70 10.89 21.49
C VAL A 490 7.45 9.75 20.51
N PRO A 491 6.22 9.55 20.02
CA PRO A 491 5.94 8.52 19.03
C PRO A 491 6.86 8.62 17.82
N TRP A 492 7.12 7.47 17.18
CA TRP A 492 7.85 7.45 15.93
C TRP A 492 7.04 8.14 14.83
N VAL A 493 7.71 9.05 14.14
CA VAL A 493 7.19 9.76 12.97
C VAL A 493 8.28 9.64 11.91
N PRO A 494 7.95 9.23 10.67
CA PRO A 494 8.92 8.99 9.60
C PRO A 494 9.49 10.28 9.00
N LEU A 495 10.03 11.14 9.84
CA LEU A 495 10.69 12.38 9.44
C LEU A 495 12.18 12.28 9.72
N VAL A 496 12.98 12.86 8.82
CA VAL A 496 14.41 13.01 9.05
C VAL A 496 14.62 13.86 10.30
N ARG A 497 15.34 13.29 11.28
CA ARG A 497 15.69 13.98 12.53
C ARG A 497 17.20 14.06 12.65
N PRO A 498 17.74 15.14 13.24
CA PRO A 498 19.15 15.18 13.57
C PRO A 498 19.50 14.06 14.55
N LEU A 499 20.70 13.50 14.43
CA LEU A 499 21.27 12.62 15.42
C LEU A 499 21.72 13.46 16.63
N TYR A 500 21.23 13.10 17.81
CA TYR A 500 21.59 13.78 19.05
C TYR A 500 22.85 13.19 19.67
N CYS A 501 23.63 14.04 20.33
CA CYS A 501 24.76 13.60 21.15
C CYS A 501 24.29 12.94 22.45
N PRO A 502 25.06 11.96 22.97
CA PRO A 502 25.00 11.59 24.38
C PRO A 502 25.19 12.83 25.27
N ARG A 503 24.57 12.85 26.44
CA ARG A 503 24.66 14.01 27.34
C ARG A 503 26.00 14.00 28.07
N PRO A 504 26.63 15.17 28.32
CA PRO A 504 27.90 15.21 29.04
C PRO A 504 27.86 14.58 30.45
N GLY A 505 26.74 14.74 31.17
CA GLY A 505 26.54 14.10 32.48
C GLY A 505 25.93 12.69 32.42
N CYS A 506 25.73 12.14 31.22
CA CYS A 506 25.15 10.81 31.02
C CYS A 506 25.55 10.28 29.62
N PRO A 507 26.81 9.83 29.47
CA PRO A 507 27.34 9.29 28.22
C PRO A 507 26.90 7.85 27.96
N TYR A 508 26.10 7.28 28.85
CA TYR A 508 25.57 5.92 28.78
C TYR A 508 24.27 5.85 27.98
N PHE A 509 23.88 4.66 27.54
CA PHE A 509 22.52 4.41 27.06
C PHE A 509 21.54 4.72 28.19
N VAL A 510 20.64 5.69 28.00
CA VAL A 510 19.72 6.04 29.08
C VAL A 510 18.61 5.01 29.18
N THR A 511 18.52 4.38 30.33
CA THR A 511 17.57 3.35 30.73
C THR A 511 16.65 3.90 31.81
N LYS A 512 15.51 3.22 32.07
CA LYS A 512 14.63 3.58 33.19
C LYS A 512 15.35 3.53 34.55
N THR A 513 16.40 2.73 34.67
CA THR A 513 17.17 2.48 35.91
C THR A 513 18.28 3.50 36.13
N ASN A 514 18.94 4.00 35.07
CA ASN A 514 20.00 4.99 35.19
C ASN A 514 19.55 6.45 34.96
N THR A 515 18.28 6.68 34.59
CA THR A 515 17.76 8.04 34.32
C THR A 515 17.96 9.00 35.50
N TYR A 516 17.96 8.51 36.74
CA TYR A 516 18.22 9.33 37.94
C TYR A 516 19.64 9.92 37.96
N PHE A 517 20.63 9.20 37.41
CA PHE A 517 22.01 9.67 37.28
C PHE A 517 22.20 10.62 36.09
N CYS A 518 21.18 10.79 35.25
CA CYS A 518 21.22 11.60 34.04
C CYS A 518 20.45 12.92 34.28
N PRO A 519 21.12 14.01 34.72
CA PRO A 519 20.44 15.24 35.09
C PRO A 519 19.56 15.75 33.94
N GLN A 520 18.30 16.07 34.26
CA GLN A 520 17.41 16.71 33.30
C GLN A 520 17.84 18.16 33.15
N THR A 521 18.15 18.59 31.92
CA THR A 521 18.20 20.02 31.60
C THR A 521 16.79 20.56 31.85
N LYS A 522 16.57 21.24 32.98
CA LYS A 522 15.37 22.05 33.18
C LYS A 522 15.27 22.97 31.95
N ARG A 523 14.14 22.98 31.26
CA ARG A 523 13.83 24.10 30.37
C ARG A 523 13.78 25.32 31.27
N ILE A 524 14.62 26.32 31.00
CA ILE A 524 14.35 27.66 31.50
C ILE A 524 13.10 28.09 30.74
N ASP A 525 11.96 28.18 31.43
CA ASP A 525 10.74 28.71 30.86
C ASP A 525 10.89 30.24 30.80
N PRO A 526 10.84 30.88 29.61
CA PRO A 526 10.92 32.34 29.51
C PRO A 526 9.82 33.05 30.33
N GLN A 527 8.72 32.35 30.66
CA GLN A 527 7.66 32.90 31.52
C GLN A 527 8.05 32.97 33.00
N GLU A 528 8.87 32.04 33.51
CA GLU A 528 9.36 32.07 34.90
C GLU A 528 10.32 33.24 35.12
N GLU A 529 11.21 33.50 34.15
CA GLU A 529 12.16 34.63 34.22
C GLU A 529 11.44 36.00 34.22
N SER A 530 10.32 36.11 33.48
CA SER A 530 9.50 37.34 33.51
C SER A 530 8.78 37.53 34.85
N LYS A 531 8.41 36.43 35.52
CA LYS A 531 7.67 36.47 36.78
C LYS A 531 8.57 36.90 37.94
N ASP A 532 9.80 36.39 37.99
CA ASP A 532 10.79 36.80 38.99
C ASP A 532 11.17 38.28 38.85
N LEU A 533 11.28 38.80 37.62
CA LEU A 533 11.53 40.23 37.40
C LEU A 533 10.33 41.09 37.85
N THR A 534 9.10 40.60 37.62
CA THR A 534 7.88 41.31 38.03
C THR A 534 7.75 41.34 39.55
N ASP A 535 8.01 40.22 40.22
CA ASP A 535 7.95 40.12 41.68
C ASP A 535 9.04 40.98 42.35
N PHE A 536 10.25 41.05 41.77
CA PHE A 536 11.32 41.93 42.23
C PHE A 536 10.96 43.42 42.10
N LEU A 537 10.34 43.82 40.99
CA LEU A 537 9.88 45.20 40.77
C LEU A 537 8.77 45.58 41.77
N ILE A 538 7.82 44.67 42.03
CA ILE A 538 6.76 44.89 43.02
C ILE A 538 7.35 45.06 44.43
N LEU A 539 8.28 44.20 44.82
CA LEU A 539 8.95 44.30 46.12
C LEU A 539 9.74 45.62 46.26
N SER A 540 10.42 46.05 45.19
CA SER A 540 11.14 47.32 45.17
C SER A 540 10.19 48.52 45.32
N MET A 541 9.06 48.53 44.62
CA MET A 541 8.05 49.58 44.75
C MET A 541 7.43 49.61 46.16
N LEU A 542 7.15 48.45 46.76
CA LEU A 542 6.68 48.36 48.15
C LEU A 542 7.70 48.87 49.16
N LEU A 543 8.99 48.54 48.98
CA LEU A 543 10.03 49.02 49.88
C LEU A 543 10.18 50.54 49.80
N THR A 544 10.22 51.09 48.59
CA THR A 544 10.34 52.55 48.38
C THR A 544 9.13 53.31 48.94
N THR A 545 7.92 52.79 48.79
CA THR A 545 6.72 53.40 49.38
C THR A 545 6.71 53.35 50.89
N ILE A 546 7.16 52.25 51.51
CA ILE A 546 7.32 52.17 52.97
C ILE A 546 8.34 53.20 53.47
N VAL A 547 9.49 53.32 52.78
CA VAL A 547 10.53 54.29 53.14
C VAL A 547 10.00 55.72 53.00
N LEU A 548 9.31 56.05 51.92
CA LEU A 548 8.71 57.37 51.71
C LEU A 548 7.65 57.68 52.78
N TYR A 549 6.83 56.71 53.16
CA TYR A 549 5.83 56.87 54.21
C TYR A 549 6.48 57.09 55.58
N ALA A 550 7.55 56.34 55.89
CA ALA A 550 8.33 56.54 57.12
C ALA A 550 8.96 57.93 57.16
N LEU A 551 9.53 58.41 56.05
CA LEU A 551 10.09 59.77 55.95
C LEU A 551 9.00 60.86 56.10
N LEU A 552 7.81 60.63 55.55
CA LEU A 552 6.65 61.51 55.72
C LEU A 552 6.18 61.56 57.17
N LEU A 553 6.11 60.41 57.86
CA LEU A 553 5.76 60.34 59.28
C LEU A 553 6.80 61.07 60.15
N VAL A 554 8.09 60.91 59.85
CA VAL A 554 9.16 61.64 60.54
C VAL A 554 9.04 63.13 60.28
N TYR A 555 8.80 63.55 59.03
CA TYR A 555 8.58 64.96 58.68
C TYR A 555 7.39 65.55 59.43
N MET A 556 6.25 64.86 59.46
CA MET A 556 5.04 65.29 60.18
C MET A 556 5.19 65.27 61.71
N ALA A 557 6.13 64.51 62.25
CA ALA A 557 6.45 64.50 63.68
C ALA A 557 7.48 65.58 64.07
N CYS A 558 8.22 66.11 63.09
CA CYS A 558 9.23 67.16 63.27
C CYS A 558 8.77 68.55 62.80
N ALA A 559 7.66 68.65 62.05
CA ALA A 559 6.93 69.88 61.72
C ALA A 559 5.81 70.12 62.75
#